data_AF-A0A929UEY0-F1
#
_entry.id   AF-A0A929UEY0-F1
#
_cell.length_a   1.000
_cell.length_b   1.000
_cell.length_c   1.000
_cell.angle_alpha   90.00
_cell.angle_beta   90.00
_cell.angle_gamma   90.00
#
_symmetry.space_group_name_H-M   'P 1'
#
loop_
_entity.id
_entity.type
_entity.pdbx_description
1 polymer ?
#
loop_
_entity_poly.entity_id
_entity_poly.type
_entity_poly.pdbx_seq_one_letter_code
_entity_poly.pdbx_strand_id
1 'polypeptide(L)'
;ELLLEERGTGRKTDLGEETKEEGEISERTMQIAETGARGMGLSPYYLYRQKNMAGNLENIGFAREGKEGLYNVLIMEEVQSIVALGAGSVSKRVFSGGREGRIERCDNVKEVTQYISRIEEMIDRKRKLFL
;
A
#
# COMPACT_ATOMS: atom_id res chain seq x y z
N GLU A 1 -17.59 18.24 -0.76
CA GLU A 1 -18.74 17.94 0.10
C GLU A 1 -19.27 16.57 -0.31
N LEU A 2 -18.98 15.52 0.48
CA LEU A 2 -19.53 14.18 0.33
C LEU A 2 -19.29 13.39 1.64
N LEU A 3 -20.31 13.48 2.50
CA LEU A 3 -20.79 12.51 3.48
C LEU A 3 -19.82 12.05 4.59
N LEU A 4 -19.71 12.93 5.60
CA LEU A 4 -19.61 12.55 7.00
C LEU A 4 -20.94 11.89 7.43
N GLU A 5 -20.96 10.58 7.63
CA GLU A 5 -22.02 9.94 8.43
C GLU A 5 -21.45 9.58 9.80
N GLU A 6 -21.91 10.33 10.79
CA GLU A 6 -21.79 10.03 12.20
C GLU A 6 -22.48 8.70 12.51
N ARG A 7 -21.75 7.77 13.11
CA ARG A 7 -22.36 6.72 13.94
C ARG A 7 -21.69 6.70 15.29
N GLY A 8 -22.22 7.52 16.20
CA GLY A 8 -22.03 7.36 17.62
C GLY A 8 -22.96 6.28 18.17
N THR A 9 -22.41 5.29 18.87
CA THR A 9 -23.13 4.50 19.87
C THR A 9 -22.25 4.42 21.10
N GLY A 10 -22.70 5.07 22.18
CA GLY A 10 -21.86 5.47 23.30
C GLY A 10 -21.40 4.35 24.26
N ARG A 11 -20.24 4.61 24.86
CA ARG A 11 -19.93 4.47 26.30
C ARG A 11 -19.00 5.63 26.66
N LYS A 12 -19.47 6.59 27.46
CA LYS A 12 -18.65 7.63 28.08
C LYS A 12 -18.12 7.09 29.40
N THR A 13 -16.92 6.51 29.41
CA THR A 13 -16.12 6.24 30.61
C THR A 13 -14.65 6.14 30.16
N ASP A 14 -13.81 7.06 30.60
CA ASP A 14 -12.32 7.08 30.63
C ASP A 14 -11.51 6.91 29.31
N LEU A 15 -12.12 6.53 28.19
CA LEU A 15 -11.44 6.29 26.90
C LEU A 15 -10.98 7.57 26.15
N GLY A 16 -11.37 8.76 26.61
CA GLY A 16 -11.16 10.03 25.90
C GLY A 16 -9.82 10.72 26.17
N GLU A 17 -9.15 10.39 27.27
CA GLU A 17 -7.81 10.93 27.60
C GLU A 17 -6.71 10.01 27.05
N GLU A 18 -6.85 8.69 27.19
CA GLU A 18 -5.93 7.69 26.62
C GLU A 18 -5.79 7.83 25.09
N THR A 19 -6.91 8.00 24.37
CA THR A 19 -6.87 8.20 22.91
C THR A 19 -6.23 9.53 22.48
N LYS A 20 -6.21 10.52 23.38
CA LYS A 20 -5.61 11.84 23.12
C LYS A 20 -4.10 11.80 23.36
N GLU A 21 -3.67 11.15 24.44
CA GLU A 21 -2.27 10.90 24.75
C GLU A 21 -1.60 10.00 23.70
N GLU A 22 -2.28 8.94 23.25
CA GLU A 22 -1.81 8.10 22.13
C GLU A 22 -1.62 8.88 20.83
N GLY A 23 -2.55 9.79 20.52
CA GLY A 23 -2.45 10.69 19.36
C GLY A 23 -1.25 11.62 19.46
N GLU A 24 -1.03 12.25 20.63
CA GLU A 24 0.11 13.14 20.89
C GLU A 24 1.46 12.40 20.83
N ILE A 25 1.53 11.18 21.36
CA ILE A 25 2.72 10.32 21.27
C ILE A 25 3.02 9.95 19.82
N SER A 26 2.00 9.59 19.04
CA SER A 26 2.14 9.26 17.62
C SER A 26 2.66 10.44 16.82
N GLU A 27 2.08 11.63 17.01
CA GLU A 27 2.54 12.85 16.34
C GLU A 27 3.99 13.19 16.68
N ARG A 28 4.37 13.11 17.97
CA ARG A 28 5.73 13.38 18.41
C ARG A 28 6.73 12.38 17.83
N THR A 29 6.35 11.11 17.77
CA THR A 29 7.19 10.05 17.18
C THR A 29 7.43 10.32 15.70
N MET A 30 6.38 10.72 14.96
CA MET A 30 6.49 11.08 13.55
C MET A 30 7.38 12.31 13.33
N GLN A 31 7.27 13.34 14.17
CA GLN A 31 8.13 14.54 14.09
C GLN A 31 9.61 14.21 14.31
N ILE A 32 9.92 13.34 15.27
CA ILE A 32 11.29 12.86 15.52
C ILE A 32 11.81 12.10 14.31
N ALA A 33 11.02 11.17 13.76
CA ALA A 33 11.39 10.40 12.59
C ALA A 33 11.63 11.28 11.36
N GLU A 34 10.74 12.26 11.10
CA GLU A 34 10.88 13.20 10.00
C GLU A 34 12.13 14.07 10.15
N THR A 35 12.37 14.59 11.36
CA THR A 35 13.57 15.41 11.65
C THR A 35 14.85 14.61 11.43
N GLY A 36 14.89 13.36 11.91
CA GLY A 36 16.01 12.44 11.68
C GLY A 36 16.23 12.15 10.20
N ALA A 37 15.16 11.85 9.46
CA ALA A 37 15.22 11.59 8.02
C ALA A 37 15.76 12.80 7.25
N ARG A 38 15.27 14.01 7.55
CA ARG A 38 15.78 15.26 6.96
C ARG A 38 17.24 15.51 7.30
N GLY A 39 17.66 15.24 8.53
CA GLY A 39 19.06 15.31 8.96
C GLY A 39 19.99 14.36 8.19
N MET A 40 19.45 13.27 7.66
CA MET A 40 20.15 12.32 6.78
C MET A 40 20.11 12.70 5.28
N GLY A 41 19.51 13.85 4.95
CA GLY A 41 19.30 14.30 3.57
C GLY A 41 18.21 13.54 2.83
N LEU A 42 17.25 12.95 3.56
CA LEU A 42 16.10 12.25 2.98
C LEU A 42 14.88 13.19 2.93
N SER A 43 14.09 13.06 1.87
CA SER A 43 12.82 13.74 1.68
C SER A 43 11.68 12.73 1.55
N PRO A 44 10.47 13.06 2.02
CA PRO A 44 9.31 12.21 1.82
C PRO A 44 8.97 12.14 0.33
N TYR A 45 8.70 10.95 -0.20
CA TYR A 45 8.43 10.76 -1.63
C TYR A 45 7.14 9.97 -1.93
N TYR A 46 6.60 9.24 -0.96
CA TYR A 46 5.42 8.40 -1.14
C TYR A 46 4.66 8.26 0.18
N LEU A 47 3.32 8.15 0.11
CA LEU A 47 2.45 7.90 1.25
C LEU A 47 1.38 6.88 0.86
N TYR A 48 1.25 5.80 1.65
CA TYR A 48 0.07 4.93 1.61
C TYR A 48 -0.75 5.12 2.88
N ARG A 49 -2.08 5.25 2.75
CA ARG A 49 -2.99 5.24 3.89
C ARG A 49 -3.57 3.85 4.08
N GLN A 50 -3.27 3.21 5.21
CA GLN A 50 -3.96 1.98 5.60
C GLN A 50 -5.33 2.33 6.21
N LYS A 51 -6.31 1.45 6.01
CA LYS A 51 -7.63 1.59 6.63
C LYS A 51 -7.48 1.26 8.12
N ASN A 52 -7.96 2.15 9.01
CA ASN A 52 -7.88 2.06 10.47
C ASN A 52 -6.52 2.41 11.11
N MET A 53 -5.80 3.39 10.57
CA MET A 53 -4.63 3.94 11.27
C MET A 53 -5.06 4.91 12.37
N ALA A 54 -4.47 4.78 13.56
CA ALA A 54 -4.68 5.70 14.68
C ALA A 54 -3.95 7.04 14.47
N GLY A 55 -2.85 7.05 13.68
CA GLY A 55 -2.09 8.24 13.32
C GLY A 55 -2.13 8.60 11.83
N ASN A 56 -1.79 9.85 11.50
CA ASN A 56 -2.01 10.43 10.17
C ASN A 56 -0.90 10.18 9.13
N LEU A 57 0.23 9.54 9.48
CA LEU A 57 1.44 9.51 8.62
C LEU A 57 2.35 8.25 8.75
N GLU A 58 1.87 7.13 9.33
CA GLU A 58 2.73 5.98 9.68
C GLU A 58 3.39 5.26 8.48
N ASN A 59 2.98 5.52 7.24
CA ASN A 59 3.47 4.85 6.03
C ASN A 59 4.02 5.83 4.97
N ILE A 60 4.81 6.81 5.41
CA ILE A 60 5.60 7.67 4.51
C ILE A 60 6.93 7.00 4.16
N GLY A 61 7.22 6.90 2.87
CA GLY A 61 8.55 6.55 2.37
C GLY A 61 9.45 7.78 2.28
N PHE A 62 10.69 7.64 2.75
CA PHE A 62 11.73 8.66 2.63
C PHE A 62 12.86 8.18 1.71
N ALA A 63 13.36 9.06 0.86
CA ALA A 63 14.46 8.76 -0.05
C ALA A 63 15.35 9.99 -0.27
N ARG A 64 16.59 9.76 -0.74
CA ARG A 64 17.38 10.83 -1.34
C ARG A 64 16.84 11.14 -2.73
N GLU A 65 17.08 12.36 -3.19
CA GLU A 65 16.77 12.76 -4.55
C GLU A 65 17.36 11.79 -5.58
N GLY A 66 16.52 11.32 -6.50
CA GLY A 66 16.88 10.36 -7.54
C GLY A 66 17.05 8.91 -7.05
N LYS A 67 16.71 8.63 -5.78
CA LYS A 67 16.71 7.28 -5.17
C LYS A 67 15.33 6.87 -4.69
N GLU A 68 14.29 7.52 -5.20
CA GLU A 68 12.91 7.21 -4.90
C GLU A 68 12.56 5.81 -5.40
N GLY A 69 11.84 5.05 -4.58
CA GLY A 69 11.31 3.76 -4.99
C GLY A 69 10.16 3.93 -5.99
N LEU A 70 10.47 4.16 -7.27
CA LEU A 70 9.47 4.37 -8.33
C LEU A 70 8.43 3.26 -8.39
N TYR A 71 8.82 2.01 -8.13
CA TYR A 71 7.90 0.89 -8.06
C TYR A 71 6.72 1.15 -7.11
N ASN A 72 6.98 1.70 -5.91
CA ASN A 72 5.96 2.00 -4.91
C ASN A 72 4.98 3.07 -5.40
N VAL A 73 5.47 4.04 -6.17
CA VAL A 73 4.63 5.10 -6.76
C VAL A 73 3.78 4.52 -7.89
N LEU A 74 4.41 3.83 -8.83
CA LEU A 74 3.79 3.33 -10.05
C LEU A 74 2.74 2.24 -9.78
N ILE A 75 2.96 1.38 -8.79
CA ILE A 75 1.98 0.36 -8.42
C ILE A 75 0.71 1.00 -7.84
N MET A 76 0.89 2.08 -7.07
CA MET A 76 -0.15 2.78 -6.31
C MET A 76 -0.98 3.73 -7.17
N GLU A 77 -0.36 4.36 -8.15
CA GLU A 77 -1.07 5.09 -9.20
C GLU A 77 -1.74 4.17 -10.23
N GLU A 78 -1.57 2.85 -10.09
CA GLU A 78 -2.15 1.84 -10.97
C GLU A 78 -1.79 2.00 -12.46
N VAL A 79 -0.64 2.62 -12.77
CA VAL A 79 -0.20 2.88 -14.16
C VAL A 79 0.75 1.82 -14.73
N GLN A 80 1.25 0.91 -13.88
CA GLN A 80 2.24 -0.10 -14.28
C GLN A 80 1.66 -1.52 -14.23
N SER A 81 1.88 -2.27 -15.31
CA SER A 81 1.67 -3.71 -15.37
C SER A 81 2.76 -4.47 -14.61
N ILE A 82 2.37 -5.50 -13.87
CA ILE A 82 3.23 -6.30 -12.99
C ILE A 82 3.03 -7.77 -13.31
N VAL A 83 4.11 -8.45 -13.71
CA VAL A 83 4.16 -9.91 -13.79
C VAL A 83 4.71 -10.41 -12.45
N ALA A 84 3.89 -11.11 -11.68
CA ALA A 84 4.29 -11.65 -10.38
C ALA A 84 4.50 -13.17 -10.46
N LEU A 85 5.53 -13.66 -9.79
CA LEU A 85 5.92 -15.08 -9.75
C LEU A 85 5.88 -15.60 -8.31
N GLY A 86 5.75 -16.92 -8.14
CA GLY A 86 5.66 -17.56 -6.82
C GLY A 86 4.22 -17.83 -6.37
N ALA A 87 4.09 -18.75 -5.41
CA ALA A 87 2.81 -19.15 -4.85
C ALA A 87 2.12 -17.97 -4.16
N GLY A 88 0.81 -17.82 -4.39
CA GLY A 88 -0.02 -16.75 -3.83
C GLY A 88 0.23 -15.35 -4.40
N SER A 89 1.15 -15.20 -5.35
CA SER A 89 1.38 -13.93 -6.03
C SER A 89 0.28 -13.58 -7.02
N VAL A 90 0.09 -12.28 -7.28
CA VAL A 90 -0.93 -11.77 -8.18
C VAL A 90 -0.28 -10.91 -9.25
N SER A 91 -0.47 -11.28 -10.51
CA SER A 91 -0.09 -10.43 -11.64
C SER A 91 -1.18 -9.40 -11.92
N LYS A 92 -0.79 -8.21 -12.38
CA LYS A 92 -1.68 -7.09 -12.71
C LYS A 92 -1.37 -6.63 -14.13
N ARG A 93 -2.35 -6.59 -15.02
CA ARG A 93 -2.22 -5.94 -16.32
C ARG A 93 -3.04 -4.66 -16.32
N VAL A 94 -2.37 -3.55 -16.60
CA VAL A 94 -2.96 -2.23 -16.83
C VAL A 94 -3.06 -2.05 -18.33
N PHE A 95 -4.28 -1.90 -18.84
CA PHE A 95 -4.54 -1.56 -20.23
C PHE A 95 -4.51 -0.03 -20.41
N SER A 96 -4.47 0.46 -21.65
CA SER A 96 -4.40 1.90 -21.95
C SER A 96 -5.42 2.73 -21.14
N GLY A 97 -5.01 3.92 -20.69
CA GLY A 97 -5.81 4.80 -19.81
C GLY A 97 -5.32 4.89 -18.37
N GLY A 98 -4.26 4.15 -18.00
CA GLY A 98 -3.66 4.24 -16.66
C GLY A 98 -4.67 3.91 -15.56
N ARG A 99 -4.81 4.79 -14.57
CA ARG A 99 -5.74 4.65 -13.44
C ARG A 99 -7.21 4.57 -13.83
N GLU A 100 -7.61 5.21 -14.93
CA GLU A 100 -8.96 5.13 -15.48
C GLU A 100 -9.10 3.97 -16.48
N GLY A 101 -7.97 3.35 -16.82
CA GLY A 101 -7.89 2.20 -17.69
C GLY A 101 -8.43 0.94 -17.04
N ARG A 102 -8.73 -0.05 -17.89
CA ARG A 102 -9.11 -1.38 -17.43
C ARG A 102 -7.91 -2.05 -16.76
N ILE A 103 -8.13 -2.65 -15.60
CA ILE A 103 -7.12 -3.43 -14.88
C ILE A 103 -7.61 -4.87 -14.75
N GLU A 104 -6.79 -5.81 -15.18
CA GLU A 104 -7.02 -7.24 -14.96
C GLU A 104 -5.97 -7.82 -14.02
N ARG A 105 -6.37 -8.84 -13.27
CA ARG A 105 -5.51 -9.53 -12.31
C ARG A 105 -5.54 -11.02 -12.57
N CYS A 106 -4.42 -11.68 -12.30
CA CYS A 106 -4.28 -13.13 -12.41
C CYS A 106 -3.50 -13.67 -11.21
N ASP A 107 -4.19 -14.46 -10.40
CA ASP A 107 -3.64 -15.07 -9.19
C ASP A 107 -2.93 -16.39 -9.52
N ASN A 108 -1.78 -16.59 -8.89
CA ASN A 108 -1.21 -17.91 -8.72
C ASN A 108 -1.90 -18.64 -7.56
N VAL A 109 -1.90 -19.98 -7.60
CA VAL A 109 -2.34 -20.78 -6.46
C VAL A 109 -1.51 -20.48 -5.22
N LYS A 110 -2.15 -20.45 -4.05
CA LYS A 110 -1.51 -20.07 -2.77
C LYS A 110 -0.61 -21.15 -2.21
N GLU A 111 -1.04 -22.42 -2.32
CA GLU A 111 -0.30 -23.55 -1.78
C GLU A 111 0.95 -23.86 -2.60
N VAL A 112 2.10 -23.94 -1.92
CA VAL A 112 3.42 -24.12 -2.56
C VAL A 112 3.47 -25.42 -3.36
N THR A 113 3.00 -26.54 -2.80
CA THR A 113 2.99 -27.83 -3.48
C THR A 113 2.15 -27.80 -4.75
N GLN A 114 1.01 -27.10 -4.73
CA GLN A 114 0.16 -26.92 -5.90
C GLN A 114 0.79 -25.99 -6.94
N TYR A 115 1.48 -24.94 -6.49
CA TYR A 115 2.19 -24.02 -7.38
C TYR A 115 3.26 -24.73 -8.18
N ILE A 116 4.04 -25.59 -7.50
CA ILE A 116 5.09 -26.40 -8.13
C ILE A 116 4.49 -27.43 -9.09
N SER A 117 3.49 -28.20 -8.65
CA SER A 117 2.92 -29.28 -9.47
C SER A 117 2.12 -28.77 -10.68
N ARG A 118 1.65 -27.51 -10.64
CA ARG A 118 0.83 -26.89 -11.70
C ARG A 118 1.52 -25.68 -12.33
N ILE A 119 2.84 -25.66 -12.35
CA ILE A 119 3.61 -24.50 -12.82
C ILE A 119 3.27 -24.11 -14.27
N GLU A 120 3.05 -25.09 -15.15
CA GLU A 120 2.65 -24.87 -16.55
C GLU A 120 1.31 -24.11 -16.64
N GLU A 121 0.34 -24.50 -15.82
CA GLU A 121 -0.93 -23.80 -15.74
C GLU A 121 -0.74 -22.34 -15.29
N MET A 122 0.15 -22.09 -14.32
CA MET A 122 0.43 -20.73 -13.85
C MET A 122 1.11 -19.88 -14.93
N ILE A 123 1.99 -20.49 -15.74
CA ILE A 123 2.63 -19.83 -16.88
C ILE A 123 1.59 -19.50 -17.95
N ASP A 124 0.74 -20.45 -18.33
CA ASP A 124 -0.26 -20.26 -19.38
C ASP A 124 -1.31 -19.22 -19.01
N ARG A 125 -1.71 -19.14 -17.73
CA ARG A 125 -2.57 -18.05 -17.23
C ARG A 125 -1.93 -16.67 -17.44
N LYS A 126 -0.61 -16.54 -17.22
CA LYS A 126 0.12 -15.29 -17.46
C LYS A 126 0.25 -15.00 -18.95
N ARG A 127 0.51 -16.01 -19.79
CA ARG A 127 0.51 -15.85 -21.24
C ARG A 127 -0.82 -15.28 -21.72
N LYS A 128 -1.96 -15.89 -21.32
CA LYS A 128 -3.31 -15.38 -21.65
C LYS A 128 -3.54 -13.95 -21.16
N LEU A 129 -2.99 -13.59 -20.00
CA LEU A 129 -3.15 -12.24 -19.47
C LEU A 129 -2.31 -11.23 -20.26
N PHE A 130 -1.11 -11.56 -20.75
CA PHE A 130 -0.14 -10.57 -21.28
C PHE A 130 0.14 -10.65 -22.79
N LEU A 131 -0.11 -11.78 -23.44
CA LEU A 131 0.12 -12.05 -24.86
C LEU A 131 -1.20 -12.21 -25.59
#